data_AF-A0A8G1VZS3-F1
#
_entry.id   AF-A0A8G1VZS3-F1
#
_cell.length_a   1.000
_cell.length_b   1.000
_cell.length_c   1.000
_cell.angle_alpha   90.00
_cell.angle_beta   90.00
_cell.angle_gamma   90.00
#
_symmetry.space_group_name_H-M   'P 1'
#
loop_
_entity.id
_entity.type
_entity.pdbx_description
1 polymer ?
#
loop_
_entity_poly.entity_id
_entity_poly.type
_entity_poly.pdbx_seq_one_letter_code
_entity_poly.pdbx_strand_id
1 'polypeptide(L)'
;CDGTTFPVHKAVVCSQVEAFAAACEERFQEACTGVYHIDGFQASTVGYMVEYLDAGDYTTESERKRDTTGLCGTTSRPNRSTPFLSGILIAHIQVAEIAEYYQVSKLKALVERKIDKTLQMPWSSKGFATAVDLAYRVPNAESIRDKMAGVLVQHLDDFLSDEAAESPFADDVSVRVLCLMREASKASARSIQALHSECNSLKEQLAREREKQAQPAQYAVMSGTRLRRDRSTLSARSRQLLLTPRRTNQLLRLD
;
A
#
# COMPACT_ATOMS: atom_id res chain seq x y z
N CYS A 1 -3.12 -14.80 33.67
CA CYS A 1 -3.77 -14.95 32.35
C CYS A 1 -3.63 -16.42 31.96
N ASP A 2 -4.73 -17.15 31.76
CA ASP A 2 -4.76 -18.58 31.41
C ASP A 2 -3.82 -19.47 32.24
N GLY A 3 -3.82 -19.29 33.57
CA GLY A 3 -2.94 -20.03 34.49
C GLY A 3 -1.45 -19.67 34.41
N THR A 4 -1.05 -18.79 33.49
CA THR A 4 0.31 -18.24 33.38
C THR A 4 0.44 -16.95 34.18
N THR A 5 1.51 -16.86 34.96
CA THR A 5 1.84 -15.69 35.80
C THR A 5 3.03 -14.94 35.20
N PHE A 6 2.87 -13.63 35.05
CA PHE A 6 3.91 -12.74 34.54
C PHE A 6 4.40 -11.84 35.68
N PRO A 7 5.63 -12.03 36.20
CA PRO A 7 6.15 -11.17 37.24
C PRO A 7 6.47 -9.79 36.65
N VAL A 8 5.99 -8.73 37.30
CA VAL A 8 6.17 -7.35 36.86
C VAL A 8 6.43 -6.43 38.05
N HIS A 9 7.04 -5.27 37.78
CA HIS A 9 7.21 -4.23 38.78
C HIS A 9 6.03 -3.27 38.77
N LYS A 10 5.33 -3.14 39.91
CA LYS A 10 4.18 -2.23 40.08
C LYS A 10 4.48 -0.81 39.60
N ALA A 11 5.65 -0.28 39.95
CA ALA A 11 6.08 1.06 39.53
C ALA A 11 6.17 1.22 38.00
N VAL A 12 6.59 0.18 37.28
CA VAL A 12 6.72 0.20 35.82
C VAL A 12 5.35 0.14 35.16
N VAL A 13 4.52 -0.83 35.54
CA VAL A 13 3.24 -1.09 34.87
C VAL A 13 2.18 -0.02 35.19
N CYS A 14 2.10 0.47 36.43
CA CYS A 14 1.14 1.52 36.82
C CYS A 14 1.49 2.88 36.21
N SER A 15 2.76 3.14 35.89
CA SER A 15 3.15 4.40 35.23
C SER A 15 2.74 4.48 33.75
N GLN A 16 2.41 3.33 33.16
CA GLN A 16 2.16 3.20 31.71
C GLN A 16 0.73 2.77 31.38
N VAL A 17 0.04 2.10 32.31
CA VAL A 17 -1.33 1.59 32.11
C VAL A 17 -2.23 2.07 33.23
N GLU A 18 -3.19 2.93 32.88
CA GLU A 18 -4.11 3.54 33.85
C GLU A 18 -4.96 2.51 34.58
N ALA A 19 -5.44 1.48 33.88
CA ALA A 19 -6.21 0.40 34.51
C ALA A 19 -5.43 -0.34 35.60
N PHE A 20 -4.12 -0.52 35.42
CA PHE A 20 -3.26 -1.12 36.44
C PHE A 20 -2.98 -0.16 37.60
N ALA A 21 -2.85 1.14 37.33
CA ALA A 21 -2.73 2.16 38.38
C ALA A 21 -3.99 2.19 39.26
N ALA A 22 -5.18 2.23 38.64
CA ALA A 22 -6.46 2.27 39.33
C ALA A 22 -6.70 1.02 40.18
N ALA A 23 -6.44 -0.18 39.65
CA ALA A 23 -6.59 -1.42 40.41
C ALA A 23 -5.57 -1.54 41.56
N CYS A 24 -4.47 -0.80 41.48
CA CYS A 24 -3.45 -0.76 42.51
C CYS A 24 -3.75 0.20 43.67
N GLU A 25 -4.86 0.94 43.60
CA GLU A 25 -5.38 1.77 44.69
C GLU A 25 -6.01 0.89 45.79
N GLU A 26 -5.90 1.32 47.06
CA GLU A 26 -6.27 0.53 48.26
C GLU A 26 -7.72 0.01 48.31
N ARG A 27 -8.57 0.43 47.37
CA ARG A 27 -9.99 0.08 47.28
C ARG A 27 -10.24 -1.26 46.57
N PHE A 28 -9.23 -1.85 45.96
CA PHE A 28 -9.36 -3.03 45.12
C PHE A 28 -8.56 -4.23 45.67
N GLN A 29 -8.99 -5.45 45.35
CA GLN A 29 -8.36 -6.68 45.84
C GLN A 29 -6.92 -6.83 45.33
N GLU A 30 -6.64 -6.27 44.17
CA GLU A 30 -5.36 -6.25 43.49
C GLU A 30 -4.30 -5.48 44.30
N ALA A 31 -4.71 -4.43 45.03
CA ALA A 31 -3.81 -3.71 45.93
C ALA A 31 -3.35 -4.56 47.12
N CYS A 32 -4.21 -5.45 47.62
CA CYS A 32 -3.92 -6.34 48.74
C CYS A 32 -3.19 -7.63 48.30
N THR A 33 -3.60 -8.20 47.17
CA THR A 33 -3.07 -9.48 46.67
C THR A 33 -1.81 -9.33 45.82
N GLY A 34 -1.61 -8.15 45.21
CA GLY A 34 -0.55 -7.92 44.24
C GLY A 34 -0.75 -8.69 42.92
N VAL A 35 -1.95 -9.24 42.68
CA VAL A 35 -2.28 -10.03 41.49
C VAL A 35 -3.36 -9.32 40.69
N TYR A 36 -3.06 -9.00 39.44
CA TYR A 36 -4.03 -8.47 38.48
C TYR A 36 -4.43 -9.58 37.50
N HIS A 37 -5.72 -9.91 37.43
CA HIS A 37 -6.21 -10.94 36.51
C HIS A 37 -6.53 -10.34 35.14
N ILE A 38 -6.06 -10.98 34.07
CA ILE A 38 -6.32 -10.57 32.69
C ILE A 38 -7.02 -11.74 32.00
N ASP A 39 -8.27 -11.47 31.61
CA ASP A 39 -9.16 -12.36 30.86
C ASP A 39 -9.34 -11.87 29.42
N GLY A 40 -9.79 -12.76 28.54
CA GLY A 40 -10.12 -12.42 27.14
C GLY A 40 -8.91 -12.27 26.21
N PHE A 41 -7.69 -12.38 26.73
CA PHE A 41 -6.46 -12.35 25.95
C PHE A 41 -5.65 -13.63 26.13
N GLN A 42 -4.98 -14.08 25.07
CA GLN A 42 -4.06 -15.20 25.14
C GLN A 42 -2.82 -14.84 25.98
N ALA A 43 -2.29 -15.82 26.72
CA ALA A 43 -1.08 -15.63 27.53
C ALA A 43 0.12 -15.10 26.73
N SER A 44 0.30 -15.52 25.48
CA SER A 44 1.35 -15.00 24.58
C SER A 44 1.20 -13.48 24.35
N THR A 45 -0.01 -13.02 24.06
CA THR A 45 -0.33 -11.60 23.84
C THR A 45 -0.09 -10.76 25.08
N VAL A 46 -0.51 -11.26 26.26
CA VAL A 46 -0.21 -10.60 27.54
C VAL A 46 1.29 -10.55 27.79
N GLY A 47 2.00 -11.63 27.49
CA GLY A 47 3.46 -11.69 27.56
C GLY A 47 4.14 -10.61 26.72
N TYR A 48 3.69 -10.40 25.47
CA TYR A 48 4.23 -9.33 24.61
C TYR A 48 3.95 -7.93 25.15
N MET A 49 2.75 -7.69 25.69
CA MET A 49 2.45 -6.41 26.36
C MET A 49 3.37 -6.21 27.56
N VAL A 50 3.59 -7.23 28.38
CA VAL A 50 4.51 -7.17 29.54
C VAL A 50 5.95 -6.90 29.11
N GLU A 51 6.44 -7.60 28.09
CA GLU A 51 7.78 -7.37 27.51
C GLU A 51 7.93 -5.92 27.07
N TYR A 52 6.91 -5.37 26.40
CA TYR A 52 6.88 -3.97 26.02
C TYR A 52 6.89 -3.02 27.21
N LEU A 53 6.12 -3.29 28.26
CA LEU A 53 6.08 -2.41 29.43
C LEU A 53 7.43 -2.36 30.16
N ASP A 54 8.20 -3.45 30.13
CA ASP A 54 9.51 -3.54 30.79
C ASP A 54 10.63 -2.94 29.92
N ALA A 55 10.68 -3.30 28.63
CA ALA A 55 11.81 -2.98 27.74
C ALA A 55 11.51 -1.90 26.69
N GLY A 56 10.24 -1.49 26.52
CA GLY A 56 9.79 -0.57 25.46
C GLY A 56 9.69 -1.22 24.07
N ASP A 57 9.91 -2.52 23.96
CA ASP A 57 9.76 -3.32 22.75
C ASP A 57 9.29 -4.74 23.10
N TYR A 58 8.79 -5.49 22.12
CA TYR A 58 8.43 -6.89 22.27
C TYR A 58 8.81 -7.67 21.02
N THR A 59 9.09 -8.96 21.19
CA THR A 59 9.34 -9.85 20.06
C THR A 59 8.29 -10.95 20.06
N THR A 60 7.71 -11.26 18.90
CA THR A 60 6.76 -12.37 18.80
C THR A 60 7.50 -13.70 18.75
N GLU A 61 6.89 -14.79 19.22
CA GLU A 61 7.44 -16.14 19.03
C GLU A 61 7.72 -16.44 17.55
N SER A 62 6.85 -15.96 16.67
CA SER A 62 6.99 -16.07 15.23
C SER A 62 8.27 -15.36 14.77
N GLU A 63 8.56 -14.14 15.21
CA GLU A 63 9.82 -13.45 14.90
C GLU A 63 11.04 -14.21 15.44
N ARG A 64 11.02 -14.67 16.70
CA ARG A 64 12.15 -15.40 17.32
C ARG A 64 12.53 -16.68 16.57
N LYS A 65 11.54 -17.40 16.03
CA LYS A 65 11.77 -18.62 15.24
C LYS A 65 12.52 -18.34 13.93
N ARG A 66 12.39 -17.13 13.37
CA ARG A 66 13.14 -16.72 12.18
C ARG A 66 14.62 -16.60 12.45
N ASP A 67 14.99 -15.89 13.51
CA ASP A 67 16.38 -15.57 13.82
C ASP A 67 17.19 -16.82 14.17
N THR A 68 16.54 -17.79 14.82
CA THR A 68 17.15 -19.07 15.20
C THR A 68 17.47 -19.96 13.98
N THR A 69 16.78 -19.76 12.84
CA THR A 69 17.01 -20.54 11.62
C THR A 69 18.30 -20.13 10.88
N GLY A 70 18.92 -19.01 11.26
CA GLY A 70 20.16 -18.51 10.64
C GLY A 70 21.47 -19.09 11.20
N LEU A 71 21.45 -19.85 12.32
CA LEU A 71 22.66 -20.17 13.09
C LEU A 71 23.06 -21.66 13.17
N CYS A 72 22.30 -22.62 12.64
CA CYS A 72 22.65 -24.05 12.80
C CYS A 72 22.61 -24.86 11.50
N GLY A 73 23.80 -25.09 10.93
CA GLY A 73 24.03 -26.07 9.87
C GLY A 73 24.26 -27.47 10.44
N THR A 74 23.21 -28.15 10.90
CA THR A 74 23.29 -29.60 11.16
C THR A 74 22.16 -30.37 10.48
N THR A 75 22.58 -31.43 9.82
CA THR A 75 21.82 -32.34 8.97
C THR A 75 20.73 -33.07 9.74
N SER A 76 19.52 -32.53 9.74
CA SER A 76 18.30 -33.33 9.84
C SER A 76 17.22 -32.64 9.01
N ARG A 77 16.38 -33.44 8.34
CA ARG A 77 15.32 -33.05 7.39
C ARG A 77 14.74 -31.65 7.66
N PRO A 78 14.64 -30.77 6.64
CA PRO A 78 14.15 -29.42 6.85
C PRO A 78 12.65 -29.49 7.13
N ASN A 79 12.25 -29.48 8.40
CA ASN A 79 10.90 -29.01 8.72
C ASN A 79 10.95 -27.49 8.60
N ARG A 80 10.66 -27.01 7.38
CA ARG A 80 10.73 -25.62 6.90
C ARG A 80 9.80 -24.69 7.68
N SER A 81 10.12 -24.43 8.94
CA SER A 81 9.31 -23.61 9.83
C SER A 81 9.79 -22.16 9.79
N THR A 82 10.04 -21.63 8.58
CA THR A 82 10.10 -20.18 8.43
C THR A 82 8.74 -19.64 8.87
N PRO A 83 8.69 -18.73 9.86
CA PRO A 83 7.44 -18.18 10.33
C PRO A 83 6.71 -17.52 9.16
N PHE A 84 5.52 -18.03 8.85
CA PHE A 84 4.66 -17.50 7.80
C PHE A 84 4.33 -16.04 8.11
N LEU A 85 4.21 -15.21 7.06
CA LEU A 85 3.84 -13.79 7.16
C LEU A 85 2.62 -13.60 8.08
N SER A 86 1.60 -14.46 7.91
CA SER A 86 0.39 -14.48 8.72
C SER A 86 0.65 -14.71 10.20
N GLY A 87 1.55 -15.62 10.59
CA GLY A 87 1.83 -15.91 11.99
C GLY A 87 2.48 -14.76 12.75
N ILE A 88 3.26 -13.92 12.07
CA ILE A 88 3.82 -12.68 12.67
C ILE A 88 2.75 -11.60 12.70
N LEU A 89 2.01 -11.45 11.59
CA LEU A 89 0.98 -10.44 11.45
C LEU A 89 -0.15 -10.63 12.48
N ILE A 90 -0.62 -11.86 12.67
CA ILE A 90 -1.62 -12.25 13.67
C ILE A 90 -1.17 -11.84 15.06
N ALA A 91 0.09 -12.14 15.43
CA ALA A 91 0.61 -11.79 16.74
C ALA A 91 0.64 -10.26 16.94
N HIS A 92 1.07 -9.48 15.94
CA HIS A 92 1.01 -8.01 16.04
C HIS A 92 -0.43 -7.47 16.13
N ILE A 93 -1.38 -8.04 15.41
CA ILE A 93 -2.79 -7.63 15.48
C ILE A 93 -3.38 -7.94 16.86
N GLN A 94 -3.07 -9.09 17.46
CA GLN A 94 -3.46 -9.41 18.83
C GLN A 94 -2.86 -8.42 19.85
N VAL A 95 -1.60 -7.98 19.62
CA VAL A 95 -0.99 -6.93 20.45
C VAL A 95 -1.66 -5.56 20.20
N ALA A 96 -2.15 -5.29 18.99
CA ALA A 96 -2.97 -4.09 18.73
C ALA A 96 -4.24 -4.10 19.58
N GLU A 97 -4.91 -5.25 19.67
CA GLU A 97 -6.14 -5.44 20.44
C GLU A 97 -5.95 -5.16 21.92
N ILE A 98 -4.92 -5.77 22.55
CA ILE A 98 -4.65 -5.55 23.97
C ILE A 98 -4.18 -4.10 24.24
N ALA A 99 -3.44 -3.50 23.30
CA ALA A 99 -3.03 -2.10 23.40
C ALA A 99 -4.20 -1.13 23.26
N GLU A 100 -5.21 -1.46 22.44
CA GLU A 100 -6.49 -0.76 22.36
C GLU A 100 -7.24 -0.85 23.69
N TYR A 101 -7.42 -2.07 24.20
CA TYR A 101 -8.16 -2.32 25.42
C TYR A 101 -7.58 -1.58 26.64
N TYR A 102 -6.26 -1.65 26.83
CA TYR A 102 -5.56 -0.95 27.93
C TYR A 102 -5.15 0.49 27.59
N GLN A 103 -5.52 1.00 26.41
CA GLN A 103 -5.26 2.37 25.97
C GLN A 103 -3.76 2.76 25.99
N VAL A 104 -2.88 1.83 25.63
CA VAL A 104 -1.43 2.04 25.63
C VAL A 104 -0.97 2.62 24.28
N SER A 105 -1.16 3.93 24.09
CA SER A 105 -0.94 4.59 22.79
C SER A 105 0.46 4.39 22.19
N LYS A 106 1.51 4.36 23.02
CA LYS A 106 2.88 4.11 22.54
C LYS A 106 3.06 2.67 22.02
N LEU A 107 2.38 1.69 22.61
CA LEU A 107 2.36 0.31 22.13
C LEU A 107 1.59 0.20 20.82
N LYS A 108 0.44 0.89 20.68
CA LYS A 108 -0.30 0.96 19.41
C LYS A 108 0.61 1.44 18.27
N ALA A 109 1.32 2.56 18.49
CA ALA A 109 2.25 3.10 17.49
C ALA A 109 3.40 2.14 17.17
N LEU A 110 3.91 1.39 18.17
CA LEU A 110 4.92 0.37 17.93
C LEU A 110 4.39 -0.79 17.09
N VAL A 111 3.19 -1.27 17.40
CA VAL A 111 2.49 -2.34 16.66
C VAL A 111 2.31 -1.95 15.21
N GLU A 112 1.83 -0.74 14.92
CA GLU A 112 1.65 -0.29 13.53
C GLU A 112 2.95 -0.32 12.74
N ARG A 113 4.06 0.15 13.33
CA ARG A 113 5.38 0.07 12.68
C ARG A 113 5.85 -1.36 12.46
N LYS A 114 5.55 -2.28 13.40
CA LYS A 114 5.90 -3.70 13.25
C LYS A 114 5.03 -4.39 12.20
N ILE A 115 3.75 -4.02 12.07
CA ILE A 115 2.87 -4.44 10.98
C ILE A 115 3.45 -3.96 9.64
N ASP A 116 3.83 -2.69 9.53
CA ASP A 116 4.41 -2.15 8.29
C ASP A 116 5.68 -2.90 7.87
N LYS A 117 6.56 -3.19 8.83
CA LYS A 117 7.76 -4.01 8.60
C LYS A 117 7.39 -5.44 8.18
N THR A 118 6.37 -6.03 8.78
CA THR A 118 5.91 -7.39 8.47
C THR A 118 5.33 -7.47 7.07
N LEU A 119 4.57 -6.45 6.63
CA LEU A 119 4.00 -6.40 5.29
C LEU A 119 5.03 -6.18 4.17
N GLN A 120 6.26 -5.77 4.51
CA GLN A 120 7.38 -5.70 3.56
C GLN A 120 8.08 -7.05 3.34
N MET A 121 7.71 -8.09 4.10
CA MET A 121 8.25 -9.44 3.92
C MET A 121 7.73 -10.10 2.63
N PRO A 122 8.38 -11.19 2.17
CA PRO A 122 7.85 -11.99 1.07
C PRO A 122 6.40 -12.41 1.30
N TRP A 123 5.55 -12.14 0.31
CA TRP A 123 4.12 -12.42 0.35
C TRP A 123 3.81 -13.92 0.49
N SER A 124 2.74 -14.23 1.23
CA SER A 124 2.16 -15.56 1.35
C SER A 124 0.67 -15.42 1.69
N SER A 125 -0.22 -15.99 0.87
CA SER A 125 -1.67 -15.98 1.10
C SER A 125 -2.10 -16.84 2.30
N LYS A 126 -1.32 -17.89 2.63
CA LYS A 126 -1.65 -18.86 3.69
C LYS A 126 -1.82 -18.20 5.06
N GLY A 127 -2.99 -18.37 5.68
CA GLY A 127 -3.34 -17.81 6.98
C GLY A 127 -3.60 -16.30 6.97
N PHE A 128 -3.54 -15.66 5.80
CA PHE A 128 -3.77 -14.22 5.70
C PHE A 128 -5.25 -13.87 5.95
N ALA A 129 -6.19 -14.73 5.53
CA ALA A 129 -7.61 -14.57 5.83
C ALA A 129 -7.88 -14.48 7.34
N THR A 130 -7.19 -15.30 8.14
CA THR A 130 -7.27 -15.23 9.61
C THR A 130 -6.73 -13.91 10.16
N ALA A 131 -5.65 -13.37 9.59
CA ALA A 131 -5.13 -12.07 9.99
C ALA A 131 -6.13 -10.94 9.66
N VAL A 132 -6.78 -10.99 8.50
CA VAL A 132 -7.83 -10.05 8.12
C VAL A 132 -8.99 -10.11 9.12
N ASP A 133 -9.53 -11.30 9.41
CA ASP A 133 -10.62 -11.45 10.38
C ASP A 133 -10.28 -10.85 11.75
N LEU A 134 -9.07 -11.15 12.25
CA LEU A 134 -8.57 -10.56 13.50
C LEU A 134 -8.50 -9.03 13.43
N ALA A 135 -7.98 -8.46 12.34
CA ALA A 135 -7.84 -7.01 12.19
C ALA A 135 -9.19 -6.28 12.22
N TYR A 136 -10.24 -6.89 11.69
CA TYR A 136 -11.58 -6.32 11.72
C TYR A 136 -12.28 -6.46 13.08
N ARG A 137 -11.81 -7.38 13.94
CA ARG A 137 -12.28 -7.49 15.34
C ARG A 137 -11.66 -6.45 16.28
N VAL A 138 -10.47 -5.93 15.96
CA VAL A 138 -9.84 -4.88 16.77
C VAL A 138 -10.64 -3.57 16.68
N PRO A 139 -11.08 -2.97 17.80
CA PRO A 139 -11.74 -1.65 17.80
C PRO A 139 -10.78 -0.53 17.37
N ASN A 140 -11.31 0.53 16.75
CA ASN A 140 -10.54 1.75 16.39
C ASN A 140 -9.23 1.48 15.62
N ALA A 141 -9.23 0.47 14.76
CA ALA A 141 -8.05 -0.02 14.04
C ALA A 141 -8.14 0.25 12.54
N GLU A 142 -8.65 1.42 12.14
CA GLU A 142 -8.87 1.80 10.73
C GLU A 142 -7.58 1.69 9.92
N SER A 143 -6.47 2.19 10.46
CA SER A 143 -5.12 2.09 9.87
C SER A 143 -4.71 0.64 9.57
N ILE A 144 -4.98 -0.29 10.50
CA ILE A 144 -4.67 -1.71 10.30
C ILE A 144 -5.59 -2.29 9.22
N ARG A 145 -6.89 -1.99 9.26
CA ARG A 145 -7.88 -2.49 8.28
C ARG A 145 -7.56 -1.99 6.87
N ASP A 146 -7.18 -0.72 6.72
CA ASP A 146 -6.77 -0.14 5.44
C ASP A 146 -5.52 -0.82 4.87
N LYS A 147 -4.54 -1.12 5.73
CA LYS A 147 -3.34 -1.89 5.32
C LYS A 147 -3.73 -3.29 4.86
N MET A 148 -4.59 -4.01 5.59
CA MET A 148 -5.06 -5.33 5.19
C MET A 148 -5.84 -5.29 3.87
N ALA A 149 -6.75 -4.34 3.72
CA ALA A 149 -7.53 -4.16 2.50
C ALA A 149 -6.63 -3.83 1.30
N GLY A 150 -5.60 -2.99 1.49
CA GLY A 150 -4.61 -2.69 0.46
C GLY A 150 -3.87 -3.94 -0.02
N VAL A 151 -3.42 -4.78 0.91
CA VAL A 151 -2.74 -6.05 0.60
C VAL A 151 -3.70 -7.02 -0.11
N LEU A 152 -4.96 -7.12 0.35
CA LEU A 152 -5.97 -7.92 -0.32
C LEU A 152 -6.16 -7.49 -1.76
N VAL A 153 -6.32 -6.19 -2.04
CA VAL A 153 -6.48 -5.66 -3.40
C VAL A 153 -5.27 -6.00 -4.28
N GLN A 154 -4.05 -5.82 -3.74
CA GLN A 154 -2.81 -6.11 -4.45
C GLN A 154 -2.68 -7.59 -4.83
N HIS A 155 -3.07 -8.48 -3.91
CA HIS A 155 -2.95 -9.94 -4.05
C HIS A 155 -4.29 -10.64 -4.32
N LEU A 156 -5.28 -9.91 -4.82
CA LEU A 156 -6.66 -10.42 -4.94
C LEU A 156 -6.77 -11.64 -5.89
N ASP A 157 -5.86 -11.84 -6.86
CA ASP A 157 -5.85 -13.06 -7.68
C ASP A 157 -5.62 -14.33 -6.83
N ASP A 158 -4.87 -14.24 -5.73
CA ASP A 158 -4.53 -15.39 -4.87
C ASP A 158 -5.72 -15.88 -4.03
N PHE A 159 -6.78 -15.07 -3.92
CA PHE A 159 -7.98 -15.34 -3.11
C PHE A 159 -9.23 -15.58 -3.95
N LEU A 160 -9.21 -15.27 -5.23
CA LEU A 160 -10.34 -15.46 -6.15
C LEU A 160 -10.24 -16.73 -7.00
N SER A 161 -9.15 -17.49 -6.87
CA SER A 161 -8.98 -18.76 -7.58
C SER A 161 -9.83 -19.86 -6.95
N ASP A 162 -10.39 -20.76 -7.78
CA ASP A 162 -11.10 -21.96 -7.31
C ASP A 162 -10.19 -22.87 -6.44
N GLU A 163 -8.87 -22.76 -6.59
CA GLU A 163 -7.86 -23.50 -5.81
C GLU A 163 -7.40 -22.75 -4.54
N ALA A 164 -8.04 -21.63 -4.20
CA ALA A 164 -7.69 -20.85 -3.01
C ALA A 164 -7.98 -21.68 -1.75
N ALA A 165 -6.95 -21.92 -0.94
CA ALA A 165 -7.08 -22.71 0.28
C ALA A 165 -7.96 -22.03 1.34
N GLU A 166 -7.99 -20.70 1.35
CA GLU A 166 -8.71 -19.87 2.31
C GLU A 166 -9.22 -18.61 1.60
N SER A 167 -10.47 -18.22 1.86
CA SER A 167 -11.05 -16.98 1.36
C SER A 167 -11.26 -15.99 2.52
N PRO A 168 -10.81 -14.73 2.40
CA PRO A 168 -11.13 -13.67 3.36
C PRO A 168 -12.54 -13.09 3.16
N PHE A 169 -13.27 -13.54 2.15
CA PHE A 169 -14.60 -13.02 1.80
C PHE A 169 -15.69 -13.94 2.37
N ALA A 170 -16.71 -13.33 2.97
CA ALA A 170 -17.72 -14.04 3.77
C ALA A 170 -18.65 -14.95 2.94
N ASP A 171 -18.86 -14.64 1.66
CA ASP A 171 -19.85 -15.32 0.83
C ASP A 171 -19.46 -15.37 -0.67
N ASP A 172 -20.07 -16.32 -1.39
CA ASP A 172 -19.82 -16.57 -2.81
C ASP A 172 -20.25 -15.40 -3.71
N VAL A 173 -21.24 -14.59 -3.29
CA VAL A 173 -21.69 -13.43 -4.07
C VAL A 173 -20.59 -12.37 -4.04
N SER A 174 -20.01 -12.09 -2.89
CA SER A 174 -18.86 -11.20 -2.74
C SER A 174 -17.69 -11.63 -3.61
N VAL A 175 -17.33 -12.92 -3.61
CA VAL A 175 -16.28 -13.48 -4.47
C VAL A 175 -16.63 -13.27 -5.95
N ARG A 176 -17.85 -13.63 -6.37
CA ARG A 176 -18.29 -13.47 -7.77
C ARG A 176 -18.25 -12.01 -8.23
N VAL A 177 -18.72 -11.08 -7.41
CA VAL A 177 -18.69 -9.64 -7.71
C VAL A 177 -17.25 -9.16 -7.86
N LEU A 178 -16.35 -9.54 -6.94
CA LEU A 178 -14.94 -9.17 -7.01
C LEU A 178 -14.24 -9.76 -8.25
N CYS A 179 -14.56 -11.00 -8.64
CA CYS A 179 -14.09 -11.60 -9.89
C CYS A 179 -14.51 -10.77 -11.10
N LEU A 180 -15.80 -10.45 -11.23
CA LEU A 180 -16.32 -9.66 -12.34
C LEU A 180 -15.72 -8.24 -12.39
N MET A 181 -15.58 -7.60 -11.23
CA MET A 181 -14.93 -6.28 -11.14
C MET A 181 -13.47 -6.34 -11.57
N ARG A 182 -12.74 -7.41 -11.19
CA ARG A 182 -11.34 -7.60 -11.57
C ARG A 182 -11.18 -7.85 -13.06
N GLU A 183 -12.04 -8.67 -13.65
CA GLU A 183 -12.08 -8.91 -15.09
C GLU A 183 -12.35 -7.62 -15.88
N ALA A 184 -13.35 -6.84 -15.46
CA ALA A 184 -13.67 -5.55 -16.05
C ALA A 184 -12.52 -4.54 -15.91
N SER A 185 -11.84 -4.51 -14.75
CA SER A 185 -10.66 -3.67 -14.52
C SER A 185 -9.49 -4.07 -15.42
N LYS A 186 -9.20 -5.38 -15.55
CA LYS A 186 -8.18 -5.91 -16.47
C LYS A 186 -8.51 -5.57 -17.93
N ALA A 187 -9.77 -5.67 -18.35
CA ALA A 187 -10.22 -5.28 -19.69
C ALA A 187 -10.02 -3.78 -19.95
N SER A 188 -10.38 -2.94 -18.96
CA SER A 188 -10.18 -1.49 -19.04
C SER A 188 -8.70 -1.13 -19.17
N ALA A 189 -7.83 -1.74 -18.38
CA ALA A 189 -6.38 -1.53 -18.45
C ALA A 189 -5.80 -1.88 -19.82
N ARG A 190 -6.24 -2.99 -20.42
CA ARG A 190 -5.84 -3.38 -21.79
C ARG A 190 -6.30 -2.37 -22.83
N SER A 191 -7.54 -1.87 -22.71
CA SER A 191 -8.07 -0.85 -23.62
C SER A 191 -7.28 0.47 -23.51
N ILE A 192 -6.95 0.90 -22.30
CA ILE A 192 -6.12 2.10 -22.06
C ILE A 192 -4.73 1.92 -22.69
N GLN A 193 -4.11 0.75 -22.51
CA GLN A 193 -2.80 0.46 -23.08
C GLN A 193 -2.83 0.45 -24.62
N ALA A 194 -3.87 -0.12 -25.22
CA ALA A 194 -4.07 -0.12 -26.67
C ALA A 194 -4.20 1.31 -27.22
N LEU A 195 -5.06 2.14 -26.62
CA LEU A 195 -5.23 3.54 -27.01
C LEU A 195 -3.94 4.35 -26.82
N HIS A 196 -3.18 4.09 -25.76
CA HIS A 196 -1.88 4.73 -25.55
C HIS A 196 -0.91 4.38 -26.69
N SER A 197 -0.82 3.09 -27.06
CA SER A 197 0.05 2.65 -28.16
C SER A 197 -0.34 3.28 -29.50
N GLU A 198 -1.64 3.39 -29.79
CA GLU A 198 -2.16 4.03 -31.00
C GLU A 198 -1.84 5.53 -31.03
N CYS A 199 -2.05 6.23 -29.90
CA CYS A 199 -1.69 7.64 -29.78
C CYS A 199 -0.20 7.90 -30.02
N ASN A 200 0.68 7.01 -29.53
CA ASN A 200 2.13 7.13 -29.75
C ASN A 200 2.48 6.91 -31.23
N SER A 201 1.89 5.90 -31.88
CA SER A 201 2.07 5.66 -33.31
C SER A 201 1.62 6.85 -34.16
N LEU A 202 0.44 7.42 -33.87
CA LEU A 202 -0.07 8.58 -34.58
C LEU A 202 0.80 9.83 -34.36
N LYS A 203 1.36 10.03 -33.16
CA LYS A 203 2.31 11.13 -32.90
C LYS A 203 3.58 10.97 -33.73
N GLU A 204 4.13 9.77 -33.84
CA GLU A 204 5.29 9.51 -34.69
C GLU A 204 4.98 9.72 -36.18
N GLN A 205 3.82 9.26 -36.65
CA GLN A 205 3.37 9.49 -38.02
C GLN A 205 3.25 10.99 -38.30
N LEU A 206 2.63 11.76 -37.40
CA LEU A 206 2.51 13.20 -37.52
C LEU A 206 3.89 13.89 -37.53
N ALA A 207 4.84 13.44 -36.71
CA ALA A 207 6.20 13.96 -36.72
C ALA A 207 6.91 13.71 -38.05
N ARG A 208 6.81 12.49 -38.60
CA ARG A 208 7.35 12.14 -39.92
C ARG A 208 6.74 12.98 -41.04
N GLU A 209 5.42 13.18 -41.02
CA GLU A 209 4.75 14.02 -42.03
C GLU A 209 5.18 15.48 -41.93
N ARG A 210 5.35 16.02 -40.72
CA ARG A 210 5.89 17.38 -40.53
C ARG A 210 7.31 17.52 -41.06
N GLU A 211 8.17 16.52 -40.86
CA GLU A 211 9.55 16.54 -41.37
C GLU A 211 9.59 16.50 -42.91
N LYS A 212 8.76 15.66 -43.53
CA LYS A 212 8.61 15.63 -45.01
C LYS A 212 8.12 16.97 -45.55
N GLN A 213 7.15 17.61 -44.90
CA GLN A 213 6.62 18.91 -45.34
C GLN A 213 7.61 20.06 -45.12
N ALA A 214 8.53 19.95 -44.15
CA ALA A 214 9.58 20.92 -43.89
C ALA A 214 10.76 20.88 -44.89
N GLN A 215 10.74 19.96 -45.85
CA GLN A 215 11.74 19.89 -46.95
C GLN A 215 11.18 20.40 -48.29
N PRO A 216 11.14 21.72 -48.59
CA PRO A 216 11.04 22.19 -49.97
C PRO A 216 12.43 22.42 -50.59
N ALA A 217 12.67 21.73 -51.70
CA ALA A 217 13.54 22.12 -52.83
C ALA A 217 15.07 22.24 -52.63
N GLN A 218 15.77 21.12 -52.43
CA GLN A 218 17.19 21.01 -52.80
C GLN A 218 17.44 20.77 -54.31
N TYR A 219 16.38 20.71 -55.14
CA TYR A 219 16.52 20.42 -56.59
C TYR A 219 16.03 21.53 -57.55
N ALA A 220 15.68 22.73 -57.06
CA ALA A 220 15.18 23.81 -57.94
C ALA A 220 16.25 24.81 -58.43
N VAL A 221 17.55 24.52 -58.30
CA VAL A 221 18.64 25.48 -58.68
C VAL A 221 19.32 25.17 -60.04
N MET A 222 18.98 24.07 -60.74
CA MET A 222 19.69 23.68 -61.97
C MET A 222 19.00 24.01 -63.31
N SER A 223 17.98 24.89 -63.33
CA SER A 223 17.36 25.36 -64.58
C SER A 223 17.34 26.88 -64.67
N GLY A 224 18.53 27.48 -64.69
CA GLY A 224 18.74 28.90 -64.99
C GLY A 224 19.03 29.12 -66.47
N THR A 225 18.07 28.91 -67.37
CA THR A 225 18.19 29.35 -68.77
C THR A 225 17.74 30.81 -68.87
N ARG A 226 18.76 31.65 -68.97
CA ARG A 226 18.76 33.08 -69.25
C ARG A 226 17.82 33.44 -70.41
N LEU A 227 16.73 34.17 -70.15
CA LEU A 227 16.06 34.97 -71.18
C LEU A 227 15.82 36.41 -70.73
N ARG A 228 16.01 37.26 -71.72
CA ARG A 228 16.50 38.62 -71.67
C ARG A 228 15.32 39.58 -71.57
N ARG A 229 15.46 40.52 -70.64
CA ARG A 229 14.79 41.82 -70.53
C ARG A 229 14.24 42.31 -71.88
N ASP A 230 12.95 42.56 -71.95
CA ASP A 230 12.48 43.71 -72.71
C ASP A 230 11.39 44.49 -71.96
N ARG A 231 11.47 45.80 -72.14
CA ARG A 231 10.87 46.86 -71.35
C ARG A 231 9.78 47.51 -72.19
N SER A 232 8.80 48.14 -71.54
CA SER A 232 7.68 48.93 -72.09
C SER A 232 6.41 48.10 -72.33
N THR A 233 5.19 48.49 -71.94
CA THR A 233 4.59 49.80 -71.61
C THR A 233 3.42 49.66 -70.61
N LEU A 234 3.39 50.59 -69.64
CA LEU A 234 2.23 51.25 -68.98
C LEU A 234 0.84 50.56 -68.92
N SER A 235 0.30 50.39 -67.71
CA SER A 235 -0.98 51.01 -67.34
C SER A 235 -1.21 50.97 -65.82
N ALA A 236 -1.72 52.08 -65.29
CA ALA A 236 -1.93 52.36 -63.88
C ALA A 236 -3.21 51.70 -63.35
N ARG A 237 -3.11 51.04 -62.18
CA ARG A 237 -4.04 51.22 -61.05
C ARG A 237 -3.67 50.35 -59.86
N SER A 238 -3.79 50.96 -58.67
CA SER A 238 -3.98 50.33 -57.37
C SER A 238 -2.73 49.94 -56.58
N ARG A 239 -2.02 50.97 -56.09
CA ARG A 239 -1.31 50.94 -54.81
C ARG A 239 -2.30 51.26 -53.68
N GLN A 240 -2.49 50.34 -52.74
CA GLN A 240 -2.95 50.51 -51.34
C GLN A 240 -3.50 49.13 -50.88
N LEU A 241 -3.18 48.51 -49.75
CA LEU A 241 -2.67 48.98 -48.46
C LEU A 241 -1.84 47.87 -47.79
N LEU A 242 -0.72 48.27 -47.18
CA LEU A 242 -0.05 47.58 -46.09
C LEU A 242 -0.87 47.80 -44.82
N LEU A 243 -1.53 46.77 -44.30
CA LEU A 243 -2.00 46.74 -42.91
C LEU A 243 -1.89 45.31 -42.37
N THR A 244 -0.81 45.06 -41.64
CA THR A 244 -0.76 44.03 -40.59
C THR A 244 -1.72 44.41 -39.46
N PRO A 245 -2.38 43.43 -38.81
CA PRO A 245 -2.60 43.55 -37.37
C PRO A 245 -1.92 42.43 -36.59
N ARG A 246 -1.31 42.88 -35.50
CA ARG A 246 -0.67 42.14 -34.41
C ARG A 246 -1.63 41.16 -33.75
N ARG A 247 -1.06 40.04 -33.30
CA ARG A 247 -1.59 39.17 -32.23
C ARG A 247 -1.86 39.98 -30.97
N THR A 248 -3.03 39.82 -30.37
CA THR A 248 -3.28 40.06 -28.95
C THR A 248 -3.74 38.76 -28.31
N ASN A 249 -2.88 38.20 -27.45
CA ASN A 249 -3.24 37.18 -26.48
C ASN A 249 -4.21 37.80 -25.46
N GLN A 250 -5.37 37.17 -25.26
CA GLN A 250 -6.17 37.37 -24.07
C GLN A 250 -6.14 36.09 -23.24
N LEU A 251 -5.54 36.19 -22.06
CA LEU A 251 -5.77 35.30 -20.94
C LEU A 251 -7.24 35.41 -20.51
N LEU A 252 -7.94 34.29 -20.44
CA LEU A 252 -9.21 34.17 -19.72
C LEU A 252 -8.89 33.87 -18.25
N ARG A 253 -9.26 34.81 -17.38
CA ARG A 253 -9.49 34.57 -15.94
C ARG A 253 -10.89 33.95 -15.81
N LEU A 254 -10.96 32.90 -14.98
CA LEU A 254 -12.20 32.32 -14.47
C LEU A 254 -12.52 33.00 -13.14
N ASP A 255 -13.76 33.44 -12.98
CA ASP A 255 -14.47 33.52 -11.70
C ASP A 255 -15.44 32.33 -11.63
#